data_AF-A0A967SHK0-F1
#
_entry.id   AF-A0A967SHK0-F1
#
_cell.length_a   1.000
_cell.length_b   1.000
_cell.length_c   1.000
_cell.angle_alpha   90.00
_cell.angle_beta   90.00
_cell.angle_gamma   90.00
#
_symmetry.space_group_name_H-M   'P 1'
#
loop_
_entity.id
_entity.type
_entity.pdbx_description
1 polymer ?
#
loop_
_entity_poly.entity_id
_entity_poly.type
_entity_poly.pdbx_seq_one_letter_code
_entity_poly.pdbx_strand_id
1 'polypeptide(L)'
;MIELEPYLGALLTVPVALGDSAVAFLFDTGGGGTLLTPEAAADAGCDPFGRVTGFRHDGEAVHFRRCPAAPLVIDGWRAPAREAGVFDLMALLPDGVPPLAGLVALNTFEGRAITLDLGAGRVVVESPGSLRGRVVSMREVPFRAGRQAGGAALDPFLSFLASGGPVWFELDSGNAGPVLIASHAAAQLGLDLAPDEPRPVTLQLAGYGPVHVQAQEKEMIYDGLLNAAFLRGLRVTLDLEAGRAWVGPAGLPPDSGPTARPSGR
;
A
#
# COMPACT_ATOMS: atom_id res chain seq x y z
N MET A 1 -13.30 9.47 6.55
CA MET A 1 -12.96 8.03 6.65
C MET A 1 -13.31 7.44 5.30
N ILE A 2 -12.48 6.55 4.80
CA ILE A 2 -12.62 5.88 3.52
C ILE A 2 -12.75 4.40 3.84
N GLU A 3 -13.85 3.79 3.45
CA GLU A 3 -14.10 2.36 3.56
C GLU A 3 -13.48 1.64 2.37
N LEU A 4 -12.96 0.45 2.64
CA LEU A 4 -12.34 -0.45 1.68
C LEU A 4 -13.15 -1.73 1.61
N GLU A 5 -13.29 -2.28 0.41
CA GLU A 5 -14.06 -3.48 0.14
C GLU A 5 -13.13 -4.66 -0.14
N PRO A 6 -13.44 -5.89 0.32
CA PRO A 6 -12.72 -7.09 -0.09
C PRO A 6 -12.84 -7.32 -1.60
N TYR A 7 -11.73 -7.73 -2.23
CA TYR A 7 -11.69 -8.05 -3.66
C TYR A 7 -11.21 -9.48 -3.92
N LEU A 8 -9.94 -9.67 -4.27
CA LEU A 8 -9.35 -10.99 -4.51
C LEU A 8 -8.35 -11.35 -3.41
N GLY A 9 -8.63 -12.41 -2.67
CA GLY A 9 -7.78 -12.87 -1.58
C GLY A 9 -7.58 -11.77 -0.52
N ALA A 10 -6.35 -11.28 -0.39
CA ALA A 10 -5.99 -10.23 0.57
C ALA A 10 -6.13 -8.79 0.02
N LEU A 11 -6.45 -8.64 -1.27
CA LEU A 11 -6.57 -7.33 -1.90
C LEU A 11 -7.83 -6.59 -1.45
N LEU A 12 -7.73 -5.27 -1.46
CA LEU A 12 -8.80 -4.35 -1.08
C LEU A 12 -9.06 -3.37 -2.21
N THR A 13 -10.33 -3.06 -2.45
CA THR A 13 -10.76 -2.01 -3.38
C THR A 13 -11.28 -0.81 -2.61
N VAL A 14 -11.32 0.33 -3.30
CA VAL A 14 -11.92 1.56 -2.83
C VAL A 14 -12.88 2.08 -3.90
N PRO A 15 -14.13 2.44 -3.54
CA PRO A 15 -15.05 3.05 -4.48
C PRO A 15 -14.62 4.49 -4.79
N VAL A 16 -14.46 4.81 -6.07
CA VAL A 16 -14.10 6.13 -6.57
C VAL A 16 -15.24 6.65 -7.43
N ALA A 17 -15.68 7.89 -7.20
CA ALA A 17 -16.67 8.52 -8.05
C ALA A 17 -16.05 8.91 -9.41
N LEU A 18 -16.67 8.43 -10.48
CA LEU A 18 -16.33 8.71 -11.86
C LEU A 18 -17.62 9.09 -12.60
N GLY A 19 -17.78 10.39 -12.88
CA GLY A 19 -19.07 10.93 -13.34
C GLY A 19 -20.17 10.73 -12.28
N ASP A 20 -21.27 10.10 -12.69
CA ASP A 20 -22.42 9.81 -11.81
C ASP A 20 -22.34 8.43 -11.12
N SER A 21 -21.27 7.66 -11.40
CA SER A 21 -21.09 6.29 -10.90
C SER A 21 -19.97 6.20 -9.87
N ALA A 22 -20.08 5.24 -8.94
CA ALA A 22 -18.96 4.80 -8.12
C ALA A 22 -18.38 3.51 -8.73
N VAL A 23 -17.09 3.48 -8.97
CA VAL A 23 -16.38 2.36 -9.60
C VAL A 23 -15.23 1.88 -8.71
N ALA A 24 -14.95 0.58 -8.75
CA ALA A 24 -13.92 -0.01 -7.91
C ALA A 24 -12.51 0.30 -8.44
N PHE A 25 -11.65 0.81 -7.57
CA PHE A 25 -10.21 0.91 -7.79
C PHE A 25 -9.48 0.00 -6.81
N LEU A 26 -8.39 -0.64 -7.21
CA LEU A 26 -7.51 -1.33 -6.26
C LEU A 26 -6.90 -0.30 -5.30
N PHE A 27 -6.92 -0.56 -3.99
CA PHE A 27 -6.16 0.22 -3.03
C PHE A 27 -4.76 -0.39 -2.87
N ASP A 28 -3.77 0.27 -3.47
CA ASP A 28 -2.42 -0.26 -3.62
C ASP A 28 -1.38 0.75 -3.12
N THR A 29 -0.86 0.52 -1.91
CA THR A 29 0.14 1.40 -1.32
C THR A 29 1.52 1.30 -1.98
N GLY A 30 1.80 0.22 -2.73
CA GLY A 30 3.06 -0.01 -3.46
C GLY A 30 2.96 0.30 -4.97
N GLY A 31 1.78 0.69 -5.47
CA GLY A 31 1.57 0.98 -6.88
C GLY A 31 2.33 2.22 -7.42
N GLY A 32 2.93 3.01 -6.53
CA GLY A 32 3.70 4.22 -6.81
C GLY A 32 2.86 5.41 -7.30
N GLY A 33 2.01 5.23 -8.30
CA GLY A 33 1.14 6.25 -8.85
C GLY A 33 -0.32 5.80 -8.91
N THR A 34 -1.26 6.72 -8.76
CA THR A 34 -2.68 6.47 -9.00
C THR A 34 -2.92 6.38 -10.51
N LEU A 35 -3.54 5.29 -10.96
CA LEU A 35 -3.69 4.94 -12.37
C LEU A 35 -5.16 4.70 -12.70
N LEU A 36 -5.57 5.07 -13.92
CA LEU A 36 -6.85 4.71 -14.52
C LEU A 36 -6.62 3.69 -15.63
N THR A 37 -7.55 2.76 -15.81
CA THR A 37 -7.62 1.97 -17.04
C THR A 37 -7.94 2.87 -18.24
N PRO A 38 -7.65 2.45 -19.48
CA PRO A 38 -7.99 3.23 -20.66
C PRO A 38 -9.49 3.59 -20.76
N GLU A 39 -10.37 2.67 -20.38
CA GLU A 39 -11.83 2.90 -20.33
C GLU A 39 -12.20 3.95 -19.28
N ALA A 40 -11.72 3.78 -18.04
CA ALA A 40 -11.98 4.75 -16.98
C ALA A 40 -11.39 6.14 -17.29
N ALA A 41 -10.24 6.20 -17.97
CA ALA A 41 -9.68 7.47 -18.44
C ALA A 41 -10.59 8.14 -19.48
N ALA A 42 -11.16 7.38 -20.43
CA ALA A 42 -12.11 7.91 -21.40
C ALA A 42 -13.38 8.44 -20.71
N ASP A 43 -13.94 7.68 -19.76
CA ASP A 43 -15.12 8.08 -18.98
C ASP A 43 -14.86 9.31 -18.10
N ALA A 44 -13.61 9.48 -17.62
CA ALA A 44 -13.17 10.67 -16.89
C ALA A 44 -13.03 11.91 -17.79
N GLY A 45 -13.15 11.79 -19.11
CA GLY A 45 -12.82 12.85 -20.06
C GLY A 45 -11.33 13.16 -20.12
N CYS A 46 -10.49 12.19 -19.78
CA CYS A 46 -9.04 12.33 -19.81
C CYS A 46 -8.51 12.21 -21.25
N ASP A 47 -7.72 13.21 -21.70
CA ASP A 47 -6.91 13.12 -22.92
C ASP A 47 -5.46 12.75 -22.54
N PRO A 48 -5.02 11.48 -22.72
CA PRO A 48 -3.75 11.02 -22.19
C PRO A 48 -2.55 11.62 -22.95
N PHE A 49 -1.62 12.24 -22.22
CA PHE A 49 -0.47 12.95 -22.80
C PHE A 49 0.87 12.46 -22.22
N GLY A 50 1.98 12.85 -22.84
CA GLY A 50 3.33 12.53 -22.37
C GLY A 50 3.60 11.03 -22.23
N ARG A 51 4.66 10.69 -21.48
CA ARG A 51 5.00 9.33 -21.09
C ARG A 51 5.77 9.38 -19.77
N VAL A 52 5.48 8.44 -18.89
CA VAL A 52 6.24 8.20 -17.67
C VAL A 52 6.72 6.75 -17.69
N THR A 53 7.92 6.53 -17.16
CA THR A 53 8.49 5.19 -16.97
C THR A 53 8.66 4.97 -15.48
N GLY A 54 7.95 3.97 -14.95
CA GLY A 54 8.20 3.40 -13.62
C GLY A 54 8.91 2.05 -13.76
N PHE A 55 9.25 1.46 -12.62
CA PHE A 55 9.82 0.12 -12.54
C PHE A 55 9.02 -0.68 -11.52
N ARG A 56 8.72 -1.94 -11.84
CA ARG A 56 8.17 -2.88 -10.88
C ARG A 56 9.27 -3.32 -9.91
N HIS A 57 8.87 -4.01 -8.84
CA HIS A 57 9.82 -4.51 -7.84
C HIS A 57 10.94 -5.38 -8.46
N ASP A 58 10.70 -6.08 -9.57
CA ASP A 58 11.70 -6.92 -10.26
C ASP A 58 12.55 -6.14 -11.29
N GLY A 59 12.42 -4.82 -11.33
CA GLY A 59 13.13 -3.96 -12.29
C GLY A 59 12.54 -3.96 -13.69
N GLU A 60 11.42 -4.64 -13.94
CA GLU A 60 10.69 -4.52 -15.20
C GLU A 60 10.22 -3.08 -15.41
N ALA A 61 10.59 -2.47 -16.53
CA ALA A 61 10.15 -1.12 -16.89
C ALA A 61 8.68 -1.14 -17.31
N VAL A 62 7.88 -0.28 -16.70
CA VAL A 62 6.46 -0.08 -17.05
C VAL A 62 6.28 1.33 -17.59
N HIS A 63 5.57 1.44 -18.71
CA HIS A 63 5.27 2.71 -19.35
C HIS A 63 3.79 3.02 -19.24
N PHE A 64 3.47 4.25 -18.86
CA PHE A 64 2.10 4.75 -18.84
C PHE A 64 2.04 6.17 -19.39
N ARG A 65 0.84 6.53 -19.86
CA ARG A 65 0.52 7.90 -20.29
C ARG A 65 0.08 8.70 -19.07
N ARG A 66 0.23 10.02 -19.12
CA ARG A 66 -0.21 10.93 -18.07
C ARG A 66 -1.65 11.33 -18.34
N CYS A 67 -2.42 11.47 -17.28
CA CYS A 67 -3.78 11.99 -17.29
C CYS A 67 -3.80 13.33 -16.55
N PRO A 68 -4.34 14.42 -17.13
CA PRO A 68 -4.32 15.73 -16.48
C PRO A 68 -4.88 15.70 -15.07
N ALA A 69 -4.42 16.63 -14.23
CA ALA A 69 -4.79 16.63 -12.82
C ALA A 69 -6.31 16.73 -12.64
N ALA A 70 -6.90 15.68 -12.07
CA ALA A 70 -8.32 15.61 -11.79
C ALA A 70 -8.52 15.27 -10.30
N PRO A 71 -9.48 15.92 -9.62
CA PRO A 71 -9.82 15.56 -8.25
C PRO A 71 -10.58 14.23 -8.25
N LEU A 72 -10.06 13.22 -7.55
CA LEU A 72 -10.81 12.02 -7.23
C LEU A 72 -11.75 12.30 -6.05
N VAL A 73 -12.92 11.68 -6.05
CA VAL A 73 -13.83 11.70 -4.90
C VAL A 73 -13.98 10.28 -4.38
N ILE A 74 -13.65 10.09 -3.11
CA ILE A 74 -13.61 8.80 -2.43
C ILE A 74 -14.39 8.95 -1.12
N ASP A 75 -15.53 8.27 -0.98
CA ASP A 75 -16.42 8.42 0.20
C ASP A 75 -16.71 9.88 0.59
N GLY A 76 -16.98 10.71 -0.42
CA GLY A 76 -17.21 12.15 -0.26
C GLY A 76 -15.95 12.97 0.08
N TRP A 77 -14.81 12.34 0.37
CA TRP A 77 -13.53 13.02 0.45
C TRP A 77 -13.04 13.37 -0.96
N ARG A 78 -12.92 14.66 -1.23
CA ARG A 78 -12.35 15.17 -2.47
C ARG A 78 -10.82 15.24 -2.32
N ALA A 79 -10.12 14.31 -2.97
CA ALA A 79 -8.68 14.32 -3.06
C ALA A 79 -8.17 15.59 -3.75
N PRO A 80 -6.99 16.12 -3.36
CA PRO A 80 -6.34 17.17 -4.12
C PRO A 80 -6.19 16.74 -5.59
N ALA A 81 -6.44 17.66 -6.52
CA ALA A 81 -6.25 17.38 -7.94
C ALA A 81 -4.77 17.09 -8.20
N ARG A 82 -4.49 15.86 -8.67
CA ARG A 82 -3.15 15.37 -8.97
C ARG A 82 -3.19 14.66 -10.31
N GLU A 83 -2.06 14.68 -10.98
CA GLU A 83 -1.87 13.89 -12.18
C GLU A 83 -2.02 12.40 -11.84
N ALA A 84 -2.76 11.69 -12.69
CA ALA A 84 -2.85 10.24 -12.65
C ALA A 84 -2.16 9.64 -13.88
N GLY A 85 -1.89 8.35 -13.87
CA GLY A 85 -1.46 7.61 -15.06
C GLY A 85 -2.63 6.93 -15.76
N VAL A 86 -2.41 6.56 -17.03
CA VAL A 86 -3.30 5.66 -17.77
C VAL A 86 -2.53 4.39 -18.11
N PHE A 87 -2.99 3.28 -17.55
CA PHE A 87 -2.35 1.97 -17.62
C PHE A 87 -3.40 0.87 -17.58
N ASP A 88 -3.23 -0.16 -18.41
CA ASP A 88 -4.14 -1.31 -18.42
C ASP A 88 -3.80 -2.28 -17.28
N LEU A 89 -4.30 -1.96 -16.08
CA LEU A 89 -4.15 -2.79 -14.89
C LEU A 89 -4.77 -4.18 -15.08
N MET A 90 -5.85 -4.29 -15.85
CA MET A 90 -6.56 -5.56 -16.03
C MET A 90 -5.70 -6.58 -16.77
N ALA A 91 -4.78 -6.14 -17.63
CA ALA A 91 -3.80 -7.00 -18.30
C ALA A 91 -2.80 -7.68 -17.35
N LEU A 92 -2.70 -7.23 -16.09
CA LEU A 92 -1.85 -7.84 -15.06
C LEU A 92 -2.59 -8.83 -14.16
N LEU A 93 -3.92 -8.86 -14.21
CA LEU A 93 -4.74 -9.71 -13.36
C LEU A 93 -5.17 -10.99 -14.10
N PRO A 94 -5.51 -12.07 -13.37
CA PRO A 94 -6.05 -13.27 -14.00
C PRO A 94 -7.35 -13.00 -14.77
N ASP A 95 -7.57 -13.73 -15.85
CA ASP A 95 -8.81 -13.64 -16.63
C ASP A 95 -10.05 -13.92 -15.75
N GLY A 96 -11.13 -13.17 -16.00
CA GLY A 96 -12.45 -13.40 -15.39
C GLY A 96 -12.62 -12.83 -13.97
N VAL A 97 -11.66 -12.09 -13.45
CA VAL A 97 -11.82 -11.36 -12.19
C VAL A 97 -12.75 -10.15 -12.36
N PRO A 98 -13.44 -9.67 -11.30
CA PRO A 98 -14.32 -8.51 -11.42
C PRO A 98 -13.53 -7.27 -11.88
N PRO A 99 -14.09 -6.41 -12.75
CA PRO A 99 -13.34 -5.32 -13.36
C PRO A 99 -12.94 -4.25 -12.34
N LEU A 100 -11.77 -3.64 -12.58
CA LEU A 100 -11.30 -2.46 -11.87
C LEU A 100 -11.17 -1.29 -12.85
N ALA A 101 -11.53 -0.10 -12.40
CA ALA A 101 -11.33 1.14 -13.14
C ALA A 101 -9.90 1.70 -13.02
N GLY A 102 -9.07 1.10 -12.15
CA GLY A 102 -7.70 1.51 -11.94
C GLY A 102 -7.18 1.12 -10.56
N LEU A 103 -6.18 1.86 -10.07
CA LEU A 103 -5.68 1.76 -8.70
C LEU A 103 -5.48 3.14 -8.06
N VAL A 104 -5.76 3.24 -6.77
CA VAL A 104 -5.47 4.40 -5.93
C VAL A 104 -4.22 4.09 -5.12
N ALA A 105 -3.15 4.85 -5.38
CA ALA A 105 -1.89 4.74 -4.66
C ALA A 105 -1.71 5.86 -3.63
N LEU A 106 -0.66 5.77 -2.81
CA LEU A 106 -0.40 6.76 -1.77
C LEU A 106 -0.15 8.18 -2.30
N ASN A 107 0.24 8.33 -3.56
CA ASN A 107 0.42 9.64 -4.17
C ASN A 107 -0.88 10.49 -4.17
N THR A 108 -2.06 9.86 -4.15
CA THR A 108 -3.37 10.52 -3.97
C THR A 108 -3.46 11.31 -2.66
N PHE A 109 -2.77 10.84 -1.61
CA PHE A 109 -2.84 11.39 -0.25
C PHE A 109 -1.67 12.30 0.10
N GLU A 110 -0.76 12.58 -0.84
CA GLU A 110 0.39 13.43 -0.59
C GLU A 110 0.03 14.80 0.02
N GLY A 111 0.86 15.26 0.95
CA GLY A 111 0.61 16.47 1.72
C GLY A 111 -0.47 16.29 2.79
N ARG A 112 -0.82 15.04 3.14
CA ARG A 112 -1.74 14.70 4.23
C ARG A 112 -1.13 13.63 5.11
N ALA A 113 -1.63 13.57 6.33
CA ALA A 113 -1.46 12.40 7.17
C ALA A 113 -2.63 11.43 6.92
N ILE A 114 -2.32 10.14 6.86
CA ILE A 114 -3.29 9.07 6.69
C ILE A 114 -3.04 7.95 7.70
N THR A 115 -4.09 7.28 8.13
CA THR A 115 -4.01 6.05 8.92
C THR A 115 -4.59 4.90 8.10
N LEU A 116 -3.74 3.91 7.82
CA LEU A 116 -4.09 2.63 7.23
C LEU A 116 -4.50 1.68 8.37
N ASP A 117 -5.76 1.25 8.36
CA ASP A 117 -6.30 0.23 9.27
C ASP A 117 -6.92 -0.87 8.40
N LEU A 118 -6.08 -1.49 7.56
CA LEU A 118 -6.52 -2.36 6.47
C LEU A 118 -7.19 -3.65 6.99
N GLY A 119 -6.83 -4.11 8.18
CA GLY A 119 -7.50 -5.23 8.85
C GLY A 119 -8.95 -4.91 9.24
N ALA A 120 -9.27 -3.63 9.41
CA ALA A 120 -10.63 -3.13 9.61
C ALA A 120 -11.26 -2.57 8.33
N GLY A 121 -10.61 -2.76 7.17
CA GLY A 121 -11.14 -2.33 5.87
C GLY A 121 -11.28 -0.82 5.73
N ARG A 122 -10.36 -0.01 6.25
CA ARG A 122 -10.48 1.46 6.15
C ARG A 122 -9.17 2.22 6.09
N VAL A 123 -9.27 3.42 5.52
CA VAL A 123 -8.25 4.46 5.54
C VAL A 123 -8.84 5.74 6.15
N VAL A 124 -8.08 6.40 7.03
CA VAL A 124 -8.50 7.67 7.63
C VAL A 124 -7.56 8.77 7.15
N VAL A 125 -8.10 9.77 6.45
CA VAL A 125 -7.37 11.02 6.20
C VAL A 125 -7.42 11.85 7.48
N GLU A 126 -6.27 12.04 8.11
CA GLU A 126 -6.15 12.66 9.41
C GLU A 126 -6.11 14.19 9.31
N SER A 127 -6.82 14.84 10.23
CA SER A 127 -6.60 16.26 10.55
C SER A 127 -5.41 16.40 11.50
N PRO A 128 -4.83 17.59 11.70
CA PRO A 128 -3.79 17.79 12.71
C PRO A 128 -4.23 17.38 14.13
N GLY A 129 -5.51 17.59 14.47
CA GLY A 129 -6.06 17.19 15.77
C GLY A 129 -6.19 15.68 15.92
N SER A 130 -6.74 15.01 14.90
CA SER A 130 -6.92 13.56 14.92
C SER A 130 -5.60 12.81 14.81
N LEU A 131 -4.63 13.32 14.03
CA LEU A 131 -3.26 12.80 13.99
C LEU A 131 -2.60 12.84 15.38
N ARG A 132 -2.64 14.01 16.05
CA ARG A 132 -2.08 14.13 17.40
C ARG A 132 -2.68 13.12 18.36
N GLY A 133 -3.99 12.91 18.32
CA GLY A 133 -4.65 11.90 19.16
C GLY A 133 -4.29 10.47 18.76
N ARG A 134 -4.22 10.19 17.45
CA ARG A 134 -3.92 8.87 16.87
C ARG A 134 -2.57 8.33 17.33
N VAL A 135 -1.54 9.15 17.27
CA VAL A 135 -0.16 8.70 17.45
C VAL A 135 0.25 8.52 18.92
N VAL A 136 -0.56 9.01 19.88
CA VAL A 136 -0.27 8.85 21.33
C VAL A 136 -0.12 7.38 21.72
N SER A 137 -0.93 6.49 21.11
CA SER A 137 -0.92 5.06 21.41
C SER A 137 -0.05 4.24 20.45
N MET A 138 0.73 4.89 19.57
CA MET A 138 1.52 4.23 18.53
C MET A 138 3.01 4.49 18.75
N ARG A 139 3.85 3.66 18.13
CA ARG A 139 5.31 3.83 18.13
C ARG A 139 5.72 4.51 16.85
N GLU A 140 6.51 5.57 16.94
CA GLU A 140 7.15 6.15 15.77
C GLU A 140 8.21 5.19 15.23
N VAL A 141 8.21 5.00 13.91
CA VAL A 141 9.14 4.10 13.21
C VAL A 141 9.86 4.87 12.10
N PRO A 142 11.10 4.52 11.74
CA PRO A 142 11.77 5.14 10.62
C PRO A 142 11.01 4.89 9.32
N PHE A 143 10.78 5.98 8.57
CA PHE A 143 10.02 5.99 7.33
C PHE A 143 10.82 6.66 6.23
N ARG A 144 10.66 6.16 5.00
CA ARG A 144 11.20 6.79 3.80
C ARG A 144 10.11 6.85 2.74
N ALA A 145 9.91 8.04 2.18
CA ALA A 145 9.11 8.25 0.98
C ALA A 145 10.06 8.28 -0.23
N GLY A 146 10.06 7.21 -1.02
CA GLY A 146 10.74 7.15 -2.31
C GLY A 146 9.98 7.95 -3.37
N ARG A 147 10.71 8.65 -4.24
CA ARG A 147 10.16 9.41 -5.37
C ARG A 147 10.71 8.87 -6.68
N GLN A 148 10.00 7.91 -7.26
CA GLN A 148 10.37 7.29 -8.54
C GLN A 148 9.77 8.05 -9.73
N ALA A 149 10.12 7.61 -10.93
CA ALA A 149 9.52 8.07 -12.18
C ALA A 149 9.56 9.60 -12.36
N GLY A 150 10.70 10.22 -12.01
CA GLY A 150 10.89 11.68 -12.08
C GLY A 150 10.06 12.47 -11.07
N GLY A 151 9.63 11.83 -9.98
CA GLY A 151 8.79 12.43 -8.93
C GLY A 151 7.29 12.21 -9.10
N ALA A 152 6.88 11.48 -10.15
CA ALA A 152 5.46 11.17 -10.39
C ALA A 152 4.92 10.05 -9.47
N ALA A 153 5.82 9.23 -8.90
CA ALA A 153 5.47 8.13 -8.01
C ALA A 153 5.88 8.41 -6.56
N LEU A 154 5.18 7.78 -5.63
CA LEU A 154 5.44 7.78 -4.19
C LEU A 154 5.45 6.34 -3.67
N ASP A 155 6.61 5.91 -3.20
CA ASP A 155 6.84 4.56 -2.69
C ASP A 155 7.15 4.63 -1.19
N PRO A 156 6.29 4.10 -0.32
CA PRO A 156 6.46 4.16 1.14
C PRO A 156 7.33 3.01 1.66
N PHE A 157 8.37 3.29 2.46
CA PHE A 157 9.22 2.26 3.05
C PHE A 157 9.28 2.35 4.57
N LEU A 158 9.29 1.17 5.22
CA LEU A 158 9.63 1.01 6.63
C LEU A 158 11.00 0.35 6.80
N SER A 159 11.69 0.69 7.89
CA SER A 159 13.03 0.19 8.17
C SER A 159 13.03 -1.05 9.07
N PHE A 160 13.81 -2.05 8.69
CA PHE A 160 14.09 -3.23 9.50
C PHE A 160 15.56 -3.28 9.92
N LEU A 161 15.82 -3.74 11.13
CA LEU A 161 17.17 -3.89 11.66
C LEU A 161 17.87 -5.07 10.97
N ALA A 162 19.06 -4.82 10.43
CA ALA A 162 19.90 -5.84 9.82
C ALA A 162 21.39 -5.58 10.15
N SER A 163 22.23 -6.56 9.86
CA SER A 163 23.68 -6.43 10.02
C SER A 163 24.24 -5.45 8.99
N GLY A 164 25.08 -4.50 9.41
CA GLY A 164 25.73 -3.52 8.53
C GLY A 164 24.88 -2.30 8.15
N GLY A 165 23.60 -2.27 8.52
CA GLY A 165 22.72 -1.12 8.30
C GLY A 165 21.25 -1.52 8.26
N PRO A 166 20.32 -0.55 8.27
CA PRO A 166 18.91 -0.84 8.06
C PRO A 166 18.63 -1.25 6.62
N VAL A 167 17.75 -2.23 6.44
CA VAL A 167 17.11 -2.53 5.15
C VAL A 167 15.73 -1.89 5.08
N TRP A 168 15.27 -1.53 3.89
CA TRP A 168 14.04 -0.76 3.67
C TRP A 168 13.03 -1.54 2.85
N PHE A 169 11.89 -1.85 3.45
CA PHE A 169 10.86 -2.65 2.79
C PHE A 169 9.68 -1.76 2.41
N GLU A 170 9.23 -1.86 1.16
CA GLU A 170 8.08 -1.13 0.65
C GLU A 170 6.78 -1.61 1.30
N LEU A 171 5.85 -0.69 1.60
CA LEU A 171 4.50 -1.03 2.02
C LEU A 171 3.65 -1.26 0.78
N ASP A 172 3.35 -2.53 0.47
CA ASP A 172 2.59 -2.89 -0.72
C ASP A 172 1.32 -3.69 -0.34
N SER A 173 0.18 -3.01 -0.34
CA SER A 173 -1.14 -3.65 -0.18
C SER A 173 -1.65 -4.34 -1.44
N GLY A 174 -1.01 -4.11 -2.59
CA GLY A 174 -1.21 -4.84 -3.85
C GLY A 174 -0.49 -6.20 -3.89
N ASN A 175 0.51 -6.43 -3.04
CA ASN A 175 1.14 -7.74 -2.91
C ASN A 175 0.28 -8.71 -2.06
N ALA A 176 -0.47 -9.58 -2.75
CA ALA A 176 -1.26 -10.66 -2.13
C ALA A 176 -0.44 -11.91 -1.76
N GLY A 177 0.83 -11.99 -2.18
CA GLY A 177 1.73 -13.10 -1.92
C GLY A 177 2.43 -13.00 -0.56
N PRO A 178 3.56 -13.72 -0.36
CA PRO A 178 4.38 -13.56 0.84
C PRO A 178 5.14 -12.22 0.84
N VAL A 179 5.76 -11.89 1.96
CA VAL A 179 6.78 -10.83 2.00
C VAL A 179 7.94 -11.28 1.11
N LEU A 180 8.33 -10.44 0.15
CA LEU A 180 9.45 -10.74 -0.72
C LEU A 180 10.70 -10.06 -0.13
N ILE A 181 11.82 -10.76 -0.11
CA ILE A 181 13.10 -10.23 0.41
C ILE A 181 14.18 -10.45 -0.65
N ALA A 182 14.93 -9.39 -0.97
CA ALA A 182 16.04 -9.49 -1.92
C ALA A 182 17.19 -10.34 -1.37
N SER A 183 17.93 -11.03 -2.23
CA SER A 183 19.04 -11.90 -1.81
C SER A 183 20.08 -11.17 -0.95
N HIS A 184 20.44 -9.93 -1.31
CA HIS A 184 21.38 -9.13 -0.51
C HIS A 184 20.80 -8.76 0.86
N ALA A 185 19.49 -8.49 0.94
CA ALA A 185 18.81 -8.15 2.18
C ALA A 185 18.62 -9.38 3.07
N ALA A 186 18.29 -10.54 2.50
CA ALA A 186 18.19 -11.81 3.22
C ALA A 186 19.54 -12.15 3.89
N ALA A 187 20.65 -11.98 3.18
CA ALA A 187 22.00 -12.15 3.73
C ALA A 187 22.29 -11.18 4.89
N GLN A 188 21.92 -9.89 4.78
CA GLN A 188 22.09 -8.91 5.85
C GLN A 188 21.22 -9.20 7.08
N LEU A 189 20.03 -9.76 6.87
CA LEU A 189 19.10 -10.18 7.91
C LEU A 189 19.50 -11.52 8.55
N GLY A 190 20.52 -12.21 8.00
CA GLY A 190 20.93 -13.53 8.46
C GLY A 190 19.86 -14.60 8.21
N LEU A 191 19.07 -14.45 7.16
CA LEU A 191 17.99 -15.36 6.79
C LEU A 191 18.45 -16.32 5.70
N ASP A 192 18.02 -17.56 5.82
CA ASP A 192 18.15 -18.60 4.81
C ASP A 192 16.78 -18.77 4.12
N LEU A 193 16.61 -18.10 2.99
CA LEU A 193 15.36 -18.09 2.22
C LEU A 193 15.60 -18.73 0.85
N ALA A 194 14.54 -19.30 0.28
CA ALA A 194 14.53 -19.87 -1.05
C ALA A 194 13.51 -19.15 -1.95
N PRO A 195 13.70 -19.17 -3.28
CA PRO A 195 12.85 -18.45 -4.22
C PRO A 195 11.51 -19.13 -4.53
N ASP A 196 11.25 -20.34 -4.04
CA ASP A 196 10.07 -21.15 -4.36
C ASP A 196 9.28 -21.63 -3.13
N GLU A 197 9.80 -21.38 -1.92
CA GLU A 197 9.18 -21.83 -0.67
C GLU A 197 9.09 -20.69 0.36
N PRO A 198 7.90 -20.05 0.51
CA PRO A 198 7.68 -19.10 1.58
C PRO A 198 7.80 -19.79 2.95
N ARG A 199 8.53 -19.17 3.88
CA ARG A 199 8.72 -19.72 5.23
C ARG A 199 8.50 -18.66 6.31
N PRO A 200 8.10 -19.06 7.54
CA PRO A 200 7.94 -18.13 8.65
C PRO A 200 9.30 -17.56 9.07
N VAL A 201 9.39 -16.23 9.16
CA VAL A 201 10.54 -15.51 9.71
C VAL A 201 10.09 -14.45 10.71
N THR A 202 11.01 -14.07 11.59
CA THR A 202 10.82 -12.92 12.48
C THR A 202 11.75 -11.80 12.02
N LEU A 203 11.16 -10.66 11.65
CA LEU A 203 11.89 -9.46 11.29
C LEU A 203 11.81 -8.46 12.45
N GLN A 204 12.83 -7.62 12.60
CA GLN A 204 12.86 -6.59 13.64
C GLN A 204 12.53 -5.23 13.03
N LEU A 205 11.26 -4.80 13.14
CA LEU A 205 10.82 -3.49 12.67
C LEU A 205 11.41 -2.41 13.58
N ALA A 206 12.24 -1.52 13.02
CA ALA A 206 12.94 -0.50 13.79
C ALA A 206 11.94 0.43 14.50
N GLY A 207 12.13 0.61 15.82
CA GLY A 207 11.24 1.42 16.65
C GLY A 207 9.96 0.73 17.16
N TYR A 208 9.61 -0.44 16.62
CA TYR A 208 8.42 -1.20 17.03
C TYR A 208 8.76 -2.52 17.73
N GLY A 209 9.62 -3.33 17.13
CA GLY A 209 10.02 -4.65 17.65
C GLY A 209 9.76 -5.80 16.67
N PRO A 210 9.69 -7.05 17.17
CA PRO A 210 9.57 -8.23 16.32
C PRO A 210 8.21 -8.30 15.63
N VAL A 211 8.24 -8.66 14.35
CA VAL A 211 7.05 -8.96 13.53
C VAL A 211 7.25 -10.31 12.85
N HIS A 212 6.17 -11.08 12.74
CA HIS A 212 6.20 -12.42 12.14
C HIS A 212 5.55 -12.39 10.77
N VAL A 213 6.25 -12.91 9.76
CA VAL A 213 5.78 -12.90 8.37
C VAL A 213 6.11 -14.23 7.68
N GLN A 214 5.35 -14.57 6.64
CA GLN A 214 5.78 -15.55 5.64
C GLN A 214 6.64 -14.82 4.62
N ALA A 215 7.91 -15.21 4.49
CA ALA A 215 8.85 -14.56 3.60
C ALA A 215 9.44 -15.53 2.57
N GLN A 216 9.75 -15.01 1.40
CA GLN A 216 10.36 -15.72 0.28
C GLN A 216 11.47 -14.87 -0.31
N GLU A 217 12.53 -15.51 -0.80
CA GLU A 217 13.59 -14.81 -1.52
C GLU A 217 13.09 -14.42 -2.92
N LYS A 218 13.45 -13.23 -3.40
CA LYS A 218 13.17 -12.82 -4.77
C LYS A 218 14.19 -11.79 -5.23
N GLU A 219 14.76 -11.97 -6.43
CA GLU A 219 15.57 -10.92 -7.05
C GLU A 219 14.69 -9.71 -7.40
N MET A 220 15.12 -8.53 -6.94
CA MET A 220 14.33 -7.30 -6.98
C MET A 220 15.22 -6.06 -6.76
N ILE A 221 14.70 -4.88 -7.13
CA ILE A 221 15.38 -3.59 -6.99
C ILE A 221 15.25 -2.97 -5.59
N TYR A 222 14.37 -3.50 -4.74
CA TYR A 222 14.16 -3.09 -3.35
C TYR A 222 14.93 -4.01 -2.38
N ASP A 223 15.03 -3.66 -1.10
CA ASP A 223 15.52 -4.63 -0.10
C ASP A 223 14.44 -5.66 0.26
N GLY A 224 13.18 -5.24 0.25
CA GLY A 224 12.04 -6.12 0.44
C GLY A 224 10.71 -5.43 0.12
N LEU A 225 9.66 -6.26 0.05
CA LEU A 225 8.30 -5.88 -0.30
C LEU A 225 7.36 -6.48 0.75
N LEU A 226 6.78 -5.64 1.60
CA LEU A 226 5.77 -6.06 2.57
C LEU A 226 4.47 -6.38 1.84
N ASN A 227 3.69 -7.31 2.38
CA ASN A 227 2.47 -7.78 1.73
C ASN A 227 1.21 -7.25 2.43
N ALA A 228 0.06 -7.46 1.79
CA ALA A 228 -1.25 -7.13 2.31
C ALA A 228 -1.53 -7.76 3.69
N ALA A 229 -1.04 -8.99 3.94
CA ALA A 229 -1.22 -9.67 5.22
C ALA A 229 -0.50 -8.96 6.38
N PHE A 230 0.75 -8.52 6.16
CA PHE A 230 1.49 -7.71 7.11
C PHE A 230 0.75 -6.40 7.42
N LEU A 231 0.29 -5.69 6.38
CA LEU A 231 -0.41 -4.42 6.53
C LEU A 231 -1.79 -4.54 7.19
N ARG A 232 -2.45 -5.70 7.08
CA ARG A 232 -3.69 -6.00 7.81
C ARG A 232 -3.43 -6.32 9.29
N GLY A 233 -2.25 -6.84 9.62
CA GLY A 233 -1.85 -7.16 10.99
C GLY A 233 -1.46 -5.95 11.85
N LEU A 234 -1.29 -4.78 11.24
CA LEU A 234 -0.86 -3.55 11.89
C LEU A 234 -1.77 -2.38 11.52
N ARG A 235 -1.80 -1.37 12.40
CA ARG A 235 -2.25 -0.03 12.04
C ARG A 235 -1.04 0.81 11.73
N VAL A 236 -1.02 1.44 10.56
CA VAL A 236 0.10 2.29 10.10
C VAL A 236 -0.42 3.70 9.87
N THR A 237 0.14 4.69 10.56
CA THR A 237 -0.14 6.10 10.31
C THR A 237 1.06 6.71 9.61
N LEU A 238 0.84 7.34 8.45
CA LEU A 238 1.84 8.00 7.64
C LEU A 238 1.53 9.49 7.59
N ASP A 239 2.43 10.34 8.05
CA ASP A 239 2.43 11.76 7.76
C ASP A 239 3.30 11.99 6.52
N LEU A 240 2.65 12.01 5.34
CA LEU A 240 3.33 12.10 4.04
C LEU A 240 3.90 13.50 3.79
N GLU A 241 3.48 14.50 4.54
CA GLU A 241 4.04 15.86 4.47
C GLU A 241 5.31 15.96 5.32
N ALA A 242 5.24 15.47 6.57
CA ALA A 242 6.37 15.53 7.49
C ALA A 242 7.40 14.40 7.28
N GLY A 243 7.09 13.38 6.47
CA GLY A 243 7.94 12.23 6.26
C GLY A 243 8.09 11.37 7.51
N ARG A 244 7.00 11.16 8.26
CA ARG A 244 6.99 10.41 9.53
C ARG A 244 5.99 9.27 9.47
N ALA A 245 6.27 8.19 10.20
CA ALA A 245 5.33 7.09 10.34
C ALA A 245 5.23 6.59 11.78
N TRP A 246 4.07 6.03 12.11
CA TRP A 246 3.80 5.36 13.35
C TRP A 246 3.14 4.01 13.10
N VAL A 247 3.45 3.04 13.95
CA VAL A 247 2.88 1.70 13.91
C VAL A 247 2.26 1.37 15.27
N GLY A 248 1.11 0.73 15.22
CA GLY A 248 0.42 0.19 16.39
C GLY A 248 -0.31 -1.11 16.05
N PRO A 249 -0.93 -1.75 17.05
CA PRO A 249 -1.77 -2.92 16.80
C PRO A 249 -2.93 -2.54 15.86
N ALA A 250 -3.29 -3.46 14.96
CA ALA A 250 -4.46 -3.30 14.09
C ALA A 250 -5.75 -3.07 14.89
N GLY A 251 -6.72 -2.39 14.28
CA GLY A 251 -8.08 -2.38 14.80
C GLY A 251 -8.70 -3.78 14.78
N LEU A 252 -9.62 -4.04 15.71
CA LEU A 252 -10.45 -5.23 15.65
C LEU A 252 -11.29 -5.21 14.35
N PRO A 253 -11.41 -6.33 13.61
CA PRO A 253 -12.29 -6.42 12.45
C PRO A 253 -13.75 -6.10 12.85
N PRO A 254 -14.55 -5.51 11.93
CA PRO A 254 -15.93 -5.14 12.22
C PRO A 254 -16.81 -6.28 12.75
N ASP A 255 -16.48 -7.54 12.43
CA ASP A 255 -17.26 -8.73 12.85
C ASP A 255 -16.67 -9.53 14.03
N SER A 256 -15.63 -9.01 14.69
CA SER A 256 -15.13 -9.60 15.93
C SER A 256 -15.97 -9.17 17.13
N GLY A 257 -17.22 -9.62 17.16
CA GLY A 257 -18.01 -9.62 18.39
C GLY A 257 -17.26 -10.33 19.52
N PRO A 258 -17.54 -10.03 20.80
CA PRO A 258 -16.85 -10.65 21.92
C PRO A 258 -17.02 -12.17 21.83
N THR A 259 -15.92 -12.89 21.60
CA THR A 259 -15.88 -14.34 21.72
C THR A 259 -16.30 -14.69 23.14
N ALA A 260 -17.48 -15.29 23.27
CA ALA A 260 -17.99 -15.77 24.54
C ALA A 260 -16.94 -16.70 25.17
N ARG A 261 -16.52 -16.39 26.40
CA ARG A 261 -15.63 -17.28 27.17
C ARG A 261 -16.31 -18.66 27.25
N PRO A 262 -15.57 -19.77 27.06
CA PRO A 262 -16.12 -21.08 27.30
C PRO A 262 -16.47 -21.18 28.79
N SER A 263 -17.75 -21.39 29.09
CA SER A 263 -18.19 -21.78 30.42
C SER A 263 -17.61 -23.15 30.74
N GLY A 264 -16.72 -23.19 31.71
CA GLY A 264 -16.13 -24.44 32.20
C GLY A 264 -17.20 -25.41 32.70
N ARG A 265 -16.98 -26.69 32.42
CA ARG A 265 -17.37 -27.83 33.23
C ARG A 265 -16.23 -28.84 33.22
#